data_AF-A0A1B6EWD4-F1
#
_entry.id   AF-A0A1B6EWD4-F1
#
_cell.length_a   1.000
_cell.length_b   1.000
_cell.length_c   1.000
_cell.angle_alpha   90.00
_cell.angle_beta   90.00
_cell.angle_gamma   90.00
#
_symmetry.space_group_name_H-M   'P 1'
#
loop_
_entity.id
_entity.type
_entity.pdbx_description
1 polymer ?
#
loop_
_entity_poly.entity_id
_entity_poly.type
_entity_poly.pdbx_seq_one_letter_code
_entity_poly.pdbx_strand_id
1 'polypeptide(L)'
;RSITNSIMAGSGAAVVVLTLSKMGLLGPSTWAFSTTLNATLAGIVSVCAGVDVFSTLGAIISGACACLVYLLFRFLVIYAKVDDPLDAVAVHLGGGLWGLISYPLFARGGIVYGVNGQSIGQLW
;
A
#
# COMPACT_ATOMS: atom_id res chain seq x y z
N ARG A 1 18.17 6.52 -1.06
CA ARG A 1 16.93 6.73 -0.26
C ARG A 1 15.72 6.11 -0.94
N SER A 2 15.49 6.40 -2.22
CA SER A 2 14.38 5.82 -2.98
C SER A 2 14.37 4.29 -2.99
N ILE A 3 15.51 3.64 -3.23
CA ILE A 3 15.63 2.17 -3.19
C ILE A 3 15.21 1.60 -1.83
N THR A 4 15.69 2.20 -0.74
CA THR A 4 15.34 1.77 0.63
C THR A 4 13.84 1.91 0.88
N ASN A 5 13.23 3.02 0.49
CA ASN A 5 11.80 3.24 0.65
C ASN A 5 10.96 2.21 -0.12
N SER A 6 11.33 1.88 -1.36
CA SER A 6 10.65 0.84 -2.15
C SER A 6 10.74 -0.54 -1.47
N ILE A 7 11.92 -0.92 -1.00
CA ILE A 7 12.12 -2.22 -0.32
C ILE A 7 11.31 -2.27 0.98
N MET A 8 11.34 -1.20 1.78
CA MET A 8 10.61 -1.13 3.04
C MET A 8 9.08 -1.15 2.83
N ALA A 9 8.58 -0.50 1.78
CA ALA A 9 7.16 -0.54 1.43
C ALA A 9 6.70 -1.94 1.01
N GLY A 10 7.45 -2.60 0.12
CA GLY A 10 7.18 -3.98 -0.27
C GLY A 10 7.21 -4.93 0.92
N SER A 11 8.20 -4.77 1.81
CA SER A 11 8.33 -5.59 3.02
C SER A 11 7.16 -5.39 3.98
N GLY A 12 6.69 -4.15 4.15
CA GLY A 12 5.50 -3.83 4.96
C GLY A 12 4.25 -4.53 4.44
N ALA A 13 4.02 -4.49 3.13
CA ALA A 13 2.90 -5.20 2.50
C ALA A 13 3.00 -6.72 2.66
N ALA A 14 4.20 -7.28 2.48
CA ALA A 14 4.46 -8.71 2.64
C ALA A 14 4.18 -9.21 4.06
N VAL A 15 4.61 -8.48 5.09
CA VAL A 15 4.34 -8.87 6.49
C VAL A 15 2.85 -8.82 6.80
N VAL A 16 2.13 -7.82 6.29
CA VAL A 16 0.68 -7.69 6.50
C VAL A 16 -0.08 -8.83 5.84
N VAL A 17 0.18 -9.13 4.57
CA VAL A 17 -0.54 -10.22 3.88
C VAL A 17 -0.22 -11.59 4.47
N LEU A 18 1.02 -11.81 4.92
CA LEU A 18 1.43 -13.06 5.56
C LEU A 18 0.75 -13.26 6.91
N THR A 19 0.68 -12.21 7.73
CA THR A 19 -0.03 -12.27 9.02
C THR A 19 -1.53 -12.46 8.82
N LEU A 20 -2.16 -11.73 7.89
CA LEU A 20 -3.59 -11.87 7.57
C LEU A 20 -3.93 -13.26 7.02
N SER A 21 -3.10 -13.80 6.13
CA SER A 21 -3.28 -15.15 5.57
C SER A 21 -3.11 -16.22 6.64
N LYS A 22 -2.14 -16.05 7.55
CA LYS A 22 -1.92 -16.99 8.65
C LYS A 22 -3.05 -16.96 9.68
N MET A 23 -3.60 -15.78 9.97
CA MET A 23 -4.74 -15.60 10.86
C MET A 23 -6.07 -16.12 10.28
N GLY A 24 -6.09 -16.54 9.01
CA GLY A 24 -7.28 -17.08 8.35
C GLY A 24 -8.31 -16.01 7.96
N LEU A 25 -7.92 -14.73 7.94
CA LEU A 25 -8.83 -13.63 7.59
C LEU A 25 -9.19 -13.59 6.10
N LEU A 26 -8.37 -14.25 5.27
CA LEU A 26 -8.50 -14.30 3.81
C LEU A 26 -8.95 -15.68 3.30
N GLY A 27 -9.35 -16.59 4.19
CA GLY A 27 -9.73 -17.96 3.88
C GLY A 27 -8.93 -18.99 4.68
N PRO A 28 -8.60 -20.17 4.12
CA PRO A 28 -7.86 -21.20 4.85
C PRO A 28 -6.47 -20.69 5.27
N SER A 29 -6.09 -20.98 6.51
CA SER A 29 -4.80 -20.59 7.10
C SER A 29 -3.65 -21.25 6.34
N THR A 30 -3.19 -20.57 5.30
CA THR A 30 -2.19 -21.05 4.35
C THR A 30 -1.18 -19.96 4.07
N TRP A 31 0.05 -20.36 3.76
CA TRP A 31 1.09 -19.44 3.32
C TRP A 31 0.96 -19.26 1.81
N ALA A 32 0.08 -18.34 1.39
CA ALA A 32 -0.22 -18.10 -0.01
C ALA A 32 0.93 -17.34 -0.70
N PHE A 33 1.83 -18.07 -1.36
CA PHE A 33 2.99 -17.51 -2.06
C PHE A 33 2.61 -16.46 -3.10
N SER A 34 1.68 -16.80 -4.00
CA SER A 34 1.26 -15.90 -5.09
C SER A 34 0.60 -14.61 -4.58
N THR A 35 -0.32 -14.71 -3.61
CA THR A 35 -0.94 -13.52 -2.99
C THR A 35 0.08 -12.66 -2.25
N THR A 36 1.10 -13.29 -1.64
CA THR A 36 2.18 -12.56 -0.97
C THR A 36 3.03 -11.76 -1.95
N LEU A 37 3.41 -12.36 -3.09
CA LEU A 37 4.13 -11.67 -4.15
C LEU A 37 3.31 -10.50 -4.70
N ASN A 38 2.03 -10.72 -5.00
CA ASN A 38 1.16 -9.67 -5.54
C ASN A 38 0.96 -8.51 -4.56
N ALA A 39 0.76 -8.79 -3.27
CA ALA A 39 0.69 -7.75 -2.25
C ALA A 39 2.02 -6.99 -2.09
N THR A 40 3.15 -7.68 -2.16
CA THR A 40 4.49 -7.06 -2.13
C THR A 40 4.66 -6.09 -3.30
N LEU A 41 4.27 -6.51 -4.50
CA LEU A 41 4.27 -5.66 -5.69
C LEU A 41 3.33 -4.46 -5.52
N ALA A 42 2.13 -4.65 -4.99
CA ALA A 42 1.19 -3.55 -4.73
C ALA A 42 1.77 -2.53 -3.74
N GLY A 43 2.48 -3.00 -2.71
CA GLY A 43 3.22 -2.17 -1.76
C GLY A 43 4.30 -1.31 -2.43
N ILE A 44 5.09 -1.90 -3.34
CA ILE A 44 6.10 -1.18 -4.13
C ILE A 44 5.43 -0.15 -5.04
N VAL A 45 4.36 -0.53 -5.75
CA VAL A 45 3.60 0.37 -6.64
C VAL A 45 3.05 1.58 -5.88
N SER A 46 2.60 1.39 -4.64
CA SER A 46 2.03 2.48 -3.83
C SER A 46 3.02 3.61 -3.52
N VAL A 47 4.33 3.35 -3.49
CA VAL A 47 5.31 4.41 -3.20
C VAL A 47 5.88 5.04 -4.47
N CYS A 48 5.56 4.53 -5.66
CA CYS A 48 6.07 5.05 -6.93
C CYS A 48 5.67 6.50 -7.21
N ALA A 49 4.56 6.98 -6.63
CA ALA A 49 4.09 8.36 -6.80
C ALA A 49 5.04 9.43 -6.20
N GLY A 50 5.93 9.04 -5.27
CA GLY A 50 6.84 10.00 -4.65
C GLY A 50 7.88 9.38 -3.72
N VAL A 51 8.49 8.30 -4.19
CA VAL A 51 9.43 7.45 -3.43
C VAL A 51 10.60 8.23 -2.80
N ASP A 52 10.98 9.36 -3.40
CA ASP A 52 12.03 10.27 -2.96
C ASP A 52 11.60 11.18 -1.79
N VAL A 53 10.30 11.44 -1.66
CA VAL A 53 9.71 12.35 -0.67
C VAL A 53 9.20 11.61 0.58
N PHE A 54 8.88 10.31 0.47
CA PHE A 54 8.46 9.52 1.63
C PHE A 54 9.56 9.39 2.70
N SER A 55 9.15 9.45 3.97
CA SER A 55 9.99 8.97 5.08
C SER A 55 10.04 7.44 5.08
N THR A 56 11.10 6.84 5.64
CA THR A 56 11.23 5.37 5.68
C THR A 56 10.05 4.70 6.39
N LEU A 57 9.56 5.29 7.49
CA LEU A 57 8.37 4.79 8.19
C LEU A 57 7.09 5.03 7.39
N GLY A 58 6.95 6.19 6.73
CA GLY A 58 5.82 6.48 5.85
C GLY A 58 5.73 5.51 4.69
N ALA A 59 6.86 5.08 4.13
CA ALA A 59 6.91 4.06 3.08
C ALA A 59 6.40 2.69 3.57
N ILE A 60 6.80 2.25 4.77
CA ILE A 60 6.31 0.99 5.38
C ILE A 60 4.79 1.05 5.58
N ILE A 61 4.29 2.15 6.16
CA ILE A 61 2.87 2.32 6.45
C ILE A 61 2.06 2.38 5.15
N SER A 62 2.55 3.13 4.15
CA SER A 62 1.91 3.18 2.83
C SER A 62 1.81 1.78 2.22
N GLY A 63 2.89 1.00 2.26
CA GLY A 63 2.90 -0.39 1.76
C GLY A 63 1.95 -1.31 2.52
N ALA A 64 1.91 -1.20 3.86
CA ALA A 64 0.97 -1.94 4.70
C ALA A 64 -0.49 -1.63 4.35
N CYS A 65 -0.83 -0.35 4.15
CA CYS A 65 -2.17 0.05 3.71
C CYS A 65 -2.47 -0.38 2.26
N ALA A 66 -1.47 -0.33 1.37
CA ALA A 66 -1.61 -0.78 -0.01
C ALA A 66 -2.01 -2.26 -0.09
N CYS A 67 -1.52 -3.10 0.83
CA CYS A 67 -1.95 -4.49 0.94
C CYS A 67 -3.47 -4.61 1.15
N LEU A 68 -4.06 -3.78 2.01
CA LEU A 68 -5.50 -3.81 2.28
C LEU A 68 -6.29 -3.36 1.05
N VAL A 69 -5.82 -2.33 0.36
CA VAL A 69 -6.43 -1.85 -0.89
C VAL A 69 -6.32 -2.91 -1.99
N TYR A 70 -5.18 -3.57 -2.13
CA TYR A 70 -4.99 -4.69 -3.05
C TYR A 70 -6.01 -5.81 -2.79
N LEU A 71 -6.19 -6.23 -1.53
CA LEU A 71 -7.15 -7.26 -1.17
C LEU A 71 -8.59 -6.84 -1.52
N LEU A 72 -8.96 -5.59 -1.23
CA LEU A 72 -10.26 -5.04 -1.60
C LEU A 72 -10.51 -5.09 -3.11
N PHE A 73 -9.55 -4.61 -3.91
CA PHE A 73 -9.66 -4.63 -5.37
C PHE A 73 -9.69 -6.04 -5.94
N ARG A 74 -8.91 -6.97 -5.39
CA ARG A 74 -8.96 -8.39 -5.77
C ARG A 74 -10.37 -8.96 -5.59
N PHE A 75 -11.00 -8.74 -4.44
CA PHE A 75 -12.38 -9.18 -4.22
C PHE A 75 -13.38 -8.47 -5.16
N LEU A 76 -13.15 -7.18 -5.47
CA LEU A 76 -13.99 -6.43 -6.39
C LEU A 76 -13.91 -6.97 -7.84
N VAL A 77 -12.71 -7.31 -8.32
CA VAL A 77 -12.50 -7.90 -9.65
C VAL A 77 -13.18 -9.26 -9.76
N ILE A 78 -13.04 -10.10 -8.72
CA ILE A 78 -13.74 -11.39 -8.63
C ILE A 78 -15.25 -11.19 -8.63
N TYR A 79 -15.75 -10.20 -7.88
CA TYR A 79 -17.18 -9.87 -7.83
C TYR A 79 -17.69 -9.38 -9.20
N ALA A 80 -16.89 -8.61 -9.92
CA ALA A 80 -17.17 -8.15 -11.28
C ALA A 80 -17.11 -9.28 -12.32
N LYS A 81 -16.76 -10.52 -11.93
CA LYS A 81 -16.58 -11.68 -12.81
C LYS A 81 -15.58 -11.43 -13.94
N VAL A 82 -14.58 -10.60 -13.68
CA VAL A 82 -13.47 -10.36 -14.60
C VAL A 82 -12.38 -11.38 -14.28
N ASP A 83 -11.95 -12.11 -15.30
CA ASP A 83 -10.88 -13.09 -15.17
C ASP A 83 -9.52 -12.39 -15.31
N ASP A 84 -8.93 -12.01 -14.18
CA ASP A 84 -7.59 -11.44 -14.09
C ASP A 84 -6.62 -12.51 -13.51
N PRO A 85 -5.88 -13.24 -14.37
CA PRO A 85 -5.08 -14.38 -13.93
C PRO A 85 -3.88 -14.00 -13.05
N LEU A 86 -3.51 -12.72 -13.01
CA LEU A 86 -2.33 -12.24 -12.30
C LEU A 86 -2.67 -11.27 -11.15
N ASP A 87 -3.96 -10.98 -10.92
CA ASP A 87 -4.42 -9.86 -10.08
C ASP A 87 -3.80 -8.50 -10.50
N ALA A 88 -3.44 -8.33 -11.78
CA ALA A 88 -2.75 -7.15 -12.29
C ALA A 88 -3.54 -5.85 -12.04
N VAL A 89 -4.88 -5.90 -12.19
CA VAL A 89 -5.79 -4.79 -11.88
C VAL A 89 -5.67 -4.42 -10.40
N ALA A 90 -5.73 -5.39 -9.49
CA ALA A 90 -5.66 -5.12 -8.06
C ALA A 90 -4.29 -4.57 -7.65
N VAL A 91 -3.20 -5.08 -8.23
CA VAL A 91 -1.84 -4.63 -7.94
C VAL A 91 -1.57 -3.23 -8.48
N HIS A 92 -1.89 -2.97 -9.76
CA HIS A 92 -1.52 -1.72 -10.42
C HIS A 92 -2.55 -0.62 -10.23
N LEU A 93 -3.85 -0.90 -10.42
CA LEU A 93 -4.90 0.10 -10.20
C LEU A 93 -5.13 0.31 -8.70
N GLY A 94 -5.25 -0.75 -7.92
CA GLY A 94 -5.43 -0.63 -6.46
C GLY A 94 -4.20 -0.01 -5.77
N GLY A 95 -3.01 -0.58 -6.01
CA GLY A 95 -1.76 -0.07 -5.46
C GLY A 95 -1.43 1.36 -5.94
N GLY A 96 -1.64 1.64 -7.23
CA GLY A 96 -1.39 2.96 -7.82
C GLY A 96 -2.36 4.03 -7.32
N LEU A 97 -3.65 3.70 -7.19
CA LEU A 97 -4.65 4.62 -6.63
C LEU A 97 -4.32 4.95 -5.17
N TRP A 98 -3.97 3.95 -4.36
CA TRP A 98 -3.53 4.19 -3.00
C TRP A 98 -2.27 5.05 -2.96
N GLY A 99 -1.30 4.82 -3.86
CA GLY A 99 -0.09 5.63 -3.93
C GLY A 99 -0.34 7.11 -4.25
N LEU A 100 -1.30 7.39 -5.12
CA LEU A 100 -1.69 8.76 -5.44
C LEU A 100 -2.33 9.48 -4.23
N ILE A 101 -3.07 8.74 -3.40
CA ILE A 101 -3.68 9.24 -2.16
C ILE A 101 -2.64 9.35 -1.03
N SER A 102 -1.74 8.39 -0.91
CA SER A 102 -0.77 8.30 0.18
C SER A 102 0.36 9.33 0.03
N TYR A 103 0.70 9.71 -1.21
CA TYR A 103 1.71 10.74 -1.48
C TYR A 103 1.45 12.08 -0.77
N PRO A 104 0.32 12.80 -0.97
CA PRO A 104 0.06 14.07 -0.28
C PRO A 104 -0.10 13.93 1.24
N LEU A 105 -0.42 12.72 1.73
CA LEU A 105 -0.55 12.46 3.17
C LEU A 105 0.82 12.30 3.84
N PHE A 106 1.68 11.45 3.30
CA PHE A 106 2.92 11.02 3.95
C PHE A 106 4.20 11.60 3.33
N ALA A 107 4.09 12.46 2.31
CA ALA A 107 5.20 13.26 1.85
C ALA A 107 5.79 14.11 2.99
N ARG A 108 7.10 14.36 2.94
CA ARG A 108 7.79 15.27 3.86
C ARG A 108 7.26 16.71 3.66
N GLY A 109 6.43 17.19 4.59
CA GLY A 109 5.67 18.45 4.44
C GLY A 109 4.23 18.27 3.95
N GLY A 110 3.79 17.03 3.71
CA GLY A 110 2.41 16.66 3.45
C GLY A 110 1.53 16.76 4.70
N ILE A 111 0.24 16.48 4.57
CA ILE A 111 -0.77 16.76 5.61
C ILE A 111 -0.39 16.16 6.97
N VAL A 112 0.11 14.93 7.02
CA VAL A 112 0.44 14.26 8.29
C VAL A 112 1.63 14.91 9.01
N TYR A 113 2.57 15.48 8.26
CA TYR A 113 3.78 16.11 8.81
C TYR A 113 3.71 17.65 8.84
N GLY A 114 2.71 18.24 8.17
CA GLY A 114 2.51 19.68 8.01
C GLY A 114 1.43 20.28 8.91
N VAL A 115 0.61 19.46 9.58
CA VAL A 115 -0.33 19.94 10.61
C VAL A 115 0.45 20.23 11.90
N ASN A 116 1.08 21.40 11.91
CA ASN A 116 1.69 22.01 13.09
C ASN A 116 0.78 23.15 13.58
N GLY A 117 0.88 23.55 14.86
CA GLY A 117 0.05 24.65 15.41
C GLY A 117 0.14 25.98 14.64
N GLN A 118 1.20 26.17 13.84
CA GLN A 118 1.37 27.31 12.93
C GLN A 118 0.44 27.25 11.71
N SER A 119 0.16 26.05 11.18
CA SER A 119 -0.73 25.85 10.02
C SER A 119 -2.20 26.08 10.38
N ILE A 120 -2.58 25.84 11.63
CA ILE A 120 -3.93 26.15 12.16
C ILE A 120 -4.07 27.65 12.42
N GLY A 121 -2.99 28.33 12.83
CA GLY A 121 -2.97 29.78 13.02
C GLY A 121 -2.99 30.61 11.74
N GLN A 122 -2.82 30.00 10.56
CA GLN A 122 -2.99 30.66 9.26
C GLN A 122 -4.41 30.53 8.67
N LEU A 123 -5.27 29.74 9.32
CA LEU A 123 -6.67 29.53 8.91
C LEU A 123 -7.65 30.50 9.61
N TRP A 124 -7.15 31.31 10.56
CA TRP A 124 -7.85 32.36 11.29
C TRP A 124 -7.12 33.68 11.11
#